data_AF-A0A7L8SIP3-F1
#
_entry.id   AF-A0A7L8SIP3-F1
#
_cell.length_a   1.000
_cell.length_b   1.000
_cell.length_c   1.000
_cell.angle_alpha   90.00
_cell.angle_beta   90.00
_cell.angle_gamma   90.00
#
_symmetry.space_group_name_H-M   'P 1'
#
loop_
_entity.id
_entity.type
_entity.pdbx_description
1 polymer ?
#
loop_
_entity_poly.entity_id
_entity_poly.type
_entity_poly.pdbx_seq_one_letter_code
_entity_poly.pdbx_strand_id
1 'polypeptide(L)'
;MWKPASPIVIAGRTLTDQEAWWHEFRDEFYGLYEGVVDSDLLAIICGTIYPRALNDDPRHVARLAHAVLTYERPELAEARRGARAHPSRTAAPRSMRCTCCRRPRR
;
A
#
# COMPACT_ATOMS: atom_id res chain seq x y z
N MET A 1 -25.66 -16.00 6.60
CA MET A 1 -24.31 -15.71 7.12
C MET A 1 -23.38 -16.74 6.53
N TRP A 2 -22.28 -16.30 5.93
CA TRP A 2 -21.25 -17.18 5.36
C TRP A 2 -20.73 -18.12 6.44
N LYS A 3 -20.37 -19.35 6.04
CA LYS A 3 -19.82 -20.36 6.94
C LYS A 3 -18.58 -20.99 6.31
N PRO A 4 -17.54 -21.28 7.10
CA PRO A 4 -16.37 -21.95 6.58
C PRO A 4 -16.72 -23.38 6.16
N ALA A 5 -16.08 -23.88 5.10
CA ALA A 5 -16.29 -25.24 4.61
C ALA A 5 -15.83 -26.32 5.60
N SER A 6 -14.96 -25.97 6.54
CA SER A 6 -14.51 -26.82 7.63
C SER A 6 -14.30 -25.98 8.89
N PRO A 7 -14.51 -26.54 10.10
CA PRO A 7 -14.28 -25.80 11.34
C PRO A 7 -12.84 -25.33 11.44
N ILE A 8 -12.65 -24.04 11.71
CA ILE A 8 -11.33 -23.47 11.97
C ILE A 8 -11.04 -23.59 13.47
N VAL A 9 -9.96 -24.26 13.83
CA VAL A 9 -9.55 -24.48 15.23
C VAL A 9 -8.21 -23.80 15.48
N ILE A 10 -8.19 -22.86 16.43
CA ILE A 10 -6.97 -22.13 16.82
C ILE A 10 -6.78 -22.31 18.32
N ALA A 11 -5.58 -22.76 18.72
CA ALA A 11 -5.23 -23.03 20.12
C ALA A 11 -6.26 -23.95 20.84
N GLY A 12 -6.81 -24.94 20.12
CA GLY A 12 -7.80 -25.89 20.65
C GLY A 12 -9.23 -25.35 20.76
N ARG A 13 -9.48 -24.10 20.33
CA ARG A 13 -10.81 -23.49 20.29
C ARG A 13 -11.33 -23.41 18.86
N THR A 14 -12.55 -23.89 18.63
CA THR A 14 -13.26 -23.68 17.36
C THR A 14 -13.75 -22.24 17.28
N LEU A 15 -13.45 -21.58 16.16
CA LEU A 15 -13.91 -20.23 15.88
C LEU A 15 -15.43 -20.23 15.61
N THR A 16 -16.09 -19.16 16.05
CA THR A 16 -17.46 -18.86 15.60
C THR A 16 -17.49 -18.50 14.12
N ASP A 17 -18.66 -18.55 13.47
CA ASP A 17 -18.81 -18.16 12.05
C ASP A 17 -18.23 -16.76 11.77
N GLN A 18 -18.44 -15.82 12.69
CA GLN A 18 -17.88 -14.46 12.63
C GLN A 18 -16.36 -14.45 12.73
N GLU A 19 -15.80 -15.14 13.72
CA GLU A 19 -14.35 -15.21 13.93
C GLU A 19 -13.67 -15.92 12.76
N ALA A 20 -14.30 -16.97 12.21
CA ALA A 20 -13.85 -17.67 11.02
C ALA A 20 -13.85 -16.74 9.79
N TRP A 21 -14.90 -15.94 9.62
CA TRP A 21 -14.96 -14.97 8.53
C TRP A 21 -13.83 -13.95 8.66
N TRP A 22 -13.62 -13.37 9.85
CA TRP A 22 -12.53 -12.43 10.10
C TRP A 22 -11.16 -13.07 9.89
N HIS A 23 -10.99 -14.32 10.32
CA HIS A 23 -9.75 -15.05 10.15
C HIS A 23 -9.40 -15.21 8.66
N GLU A 24 -10.32 -15.74 7.85
CA GLU A 24 -10.06 -15.93 6.41
C GLU A 24 -9.88 -14.61 5.66
N PHE A 25 -10.63 -13.56 6.02
CA PHE A 25 -10.45 -12.24 5.43
C PHE A 25 -9.05 -11.69 5.72
N ARG A 26 -8.61 -11.76 6.98
CA ARG A 26 -7.32 -11.23 7.41
C ARG A 26 -6.17 -12.00 6.78
N ASP A 27 -6.25 -13.31 6.74
CA ASP A 27 -5.20 -14.17 6.17
C ASP A 27 -4.98 -13.84 4.68
N GLU A 28 -6.06 -13.80 3.89
CA GLU A 28 -5.99 -13.43 2.47
C GLU A 28 -5.48 -12.00 2.29
N PHE A 29 -6.01 -11.04 3.06
CA PHE A 29 -5.63 -9.63 2.94
C PHE A 29 -4.17 -9.39 3.34
N TYR A 30 -3.70 -10.06 4.38
CA TYR A 30 -2.31 -10.00 4.82
C TYR A 30 -1.37 -10.60 3.77
N GLY A 31 -1.78 -11.71 3.13
CA GLY A 31 -1.07 -12.30 2.00
C GLY A 31 -0.93 -11.36 0.80
N LEU A 32 -1.97 -10.57 0.49
CA LEU A 32 -1.93 -9.59 -0.61
C LEU A 32 -0.93 -8.45 -0.38
N TYR A 33 -0.63 -8.11 0.87
CA TYR A 33 0.36 -7.10 1.25
C TYR A 33 1.75 -7.71 1.59
N GLU A 34 1.99 -8.98 1.23
CA GLU A 34 3.24 -9.71 1.57
C GLU A 34 3.56 -9.68 3.08
N GLY A 35 2.53 -9.62 3.91
CA GLY A 35 2.62 -9.50 5.36
C GLY A 35 2.99 -8.11 5.88
N VAL A 36 3.08 -7.10 5.01
CA VAL A 36 3.35 -5.71 5.41
C VAL A 36 2.04 -4.93 5.43
N VAL A 37 1.22 -5.20 6.45
CA VAL A 37 -0.01 -4.44 6.70
C VAL A 37 -0.05 -3.97 8.14
N ASP A 38 -0.46 -2.71 8.33
CA ASP A 38 -0.70 -2.14 9.65
C ASP A 38 -1.88 -2.84 10.32
N SER A 39 -1.66 -3.34 11.55
CA SER A 39 -2.66 -4.12 12.28
C SER A 39 -3.91 -3.33 12.65
N ASP A 40 -3.77 -2.02 12.90
CA ASP A 40 -4.87 -1.15 13.27
C ASP A 40 -5.72 -0.83 12.03
N LEU A 41 -5.07 -0.57 10.89
CA LEU A 41 -5.74 -0.45 9.60
C LEU A 41 -6.53 -1.71 9.27
N LEU A 42 -5.94 -2.90 9.46
CA LEU A 42 -6.62 -4.17 9.22
C LEU A 42 -7.84 -4.34 10.13
N ALA A 43 -7.74 -3.96 11.41
CA ALA A 43 -8.85 -4.01 12.35
C ALA A 43 -9.99 -3.06 11.93
N ILE A 44 -9.68 -1.83 11.50
CA ILE A 44 -10.65 -0.85 11.01
C ILE A 44 -11.38 -1.38 9.76
N ILE A 45 -10.63 -1.93 8.79
CA ILE A 45 -11.19 -2.48 7.56
C ILE A 45 -12.13 -3.65 7.90
N CYS A 46 -11.69 -4.60 8.73
CA CYS A 46 -12.51 -5.74 9.15
C CYS A 46 -13.82 -5.28 9.81
N GLY A 47 -13.74 -4.34 10.76
CA GLY A 47 -14.92 -3.80 11.47
C GLY A 47 -15.88 -3.05 10.55
N THR A 48 -15.37 -2.43 9.50
CA THR A 48 -16.17 -1.66 8.54
C THR A 48 -16.86 -2.56 7.51
N ILE A 49 -16.14 -3.57 7.01
CA ILE A 49 -16.61 -4.42 5.90
C ILE A 49 -17.51 -5.55 6.38
N TYR A 50 -17.19 -6.18 7.52
CA TYR A 50 -17.90 -7.37 7.99
C TYR A 50 -19.43 -7.20 8.08
N PRO A 51 -20.00 -6.11 8.64
CA PRO A 51 -21.45 -5.94 8.72
C PRO A 51 -22.14 -5.84 7.35
N ARG A 52 -21.39 -5.54 6.28
CA ARG A 52 -21.91 -5.35 4.92
C ARG A 52 -21.71 -6.58 4.04
N ALA A 53 -20.73 -7.43 4.37
CA ALA A 53 -20.30 -8.57 3.55
C ALA A 53 -20.45 -9.92 4.29
N LEU A 54 -21.30 -9.99 5.31
CA LEU A 54 -21.46 -11.16 6.19
C LEU A 54 -21.95 -12.45 5.49
N ASN A 55 -22.45 -12.34 4.26
CA ASN A 55 -22.89 -13.47 3.44
C ASN A 55 -21.91 -13.79 2.31
N ASP A 56 -20.92 -12.94 2.09
CA ASP A 56 -19.97 -13.06 1.01
C ASP A 56 -18.74 -13.85 1.45
N ASP A 57 -18.05 -14.44 0.48
CA ASP A 57 -16.77 -15.12 0.71
C ASP A 57 -15.73 -14.10 1.21
N PRO A 58 -15.20 -14.26 2.44
CA PRO A 58 -14.23 -13.33 3.01
C PRO A 58 -12.97 -13.17 2.15
N ARG A 59 -12.53 -14.20 1.42
CA ARG A 59 -11.36 -14.12 0.54
C ARG A 59 -11.64 -13.27 -0.69
N HIS A 60 -12.81 -13.44 -1.29
CA HIS A 60 -13.25 -12.60 -2.39
C HIS A 60 -13.35 -11.13 -1.97
N VAL A 61 -13.93 -10.88 -0.80
CA VAL A 61 -14.07 -9.54 -0.23
C VAL A 61 -12.70 -8.92 0.09
N ALA A 62 -11.73 -9.69 0.59
CA ALA A 62 -10.36 -9.24 0.81
C ALA A 62 -9.69 -8.76 -0.48
N ARG A 63 -9.84 -9.51 -1.58
CA ARG A 63 -9.31 -9.12 -2.90
C ARG A 63 -9.95 -7.84 -3.42
N LEU A 64 -11.27 -7.69 -3.26
CA LEU A 64 -11.98 -6.47 -3.63
C LEU A 64 -11.50 -5.27 -2.81
N ALA A 65 -11.39 -5.43 -1.48
CA ALA A 65 -10.91 -4.39 -0.59
C ALA A 65 -9.48 -3.95 -0.97
N HIS A 66 -8.60 -4.92 -1.23
CA HIS A 66 -7.23 -4.65 -1.70
C HIS A 66 -7.25 -3.87 -3.01
N ALA A 67 -7.99 -4.35 -4.02
CA ALA A 67 -8.08 -3.70 -5.33
C ALA A 67 -8.54 -2.23 -5.22
N VAL A 68 -9.53 -1.96 -4.36
CA VAL A 68 -10.02 -0.59 -4.11
C VAL A 68 -8.95 0.28 -3.42
N LEU A 69 -8.23 -0.25 -2.44
CA LEU A 69 -7.22 0.49 -1.68
C LEU A 69 -5.94 0.75 -2.48
N THR A 70 -5.57 -0.16 -3.39
CA THR A 70 -4.40 -0.01 -4.26
C THR A 70 -4.70 0.71 -5.57
N TYR A 71 -5.96 1.03 -5.83
CA TYR A 71 -6.35 1.72 -7.06
C TYR A 71 -5.82 3.16 -7.05
N GLU A 72 -4.73 3.40 -7.78
CA GLU A 72 -4.31 4.75 -8.12
C GLU A 72 -5.12 5.26 -9.31
N ARG A 73 -5.84 6.38 -9.12
CA ARG A 73 -6.43 7.09 -10.27
C ARG A 73 -5.32 7.54 -11.22
N PRO A 74 -5.44 7.26 -12.54
CA PRO A 74 -4.39 7.57 -13.52
C PRO A 74 -3.88 9.02 -13.46
N GLU A 75 -4.80 9.97 -13.33
CA GLU A 75 -4.53 11.42 -13.28
C GLU A 75 -3.67 11.82 -12.05
N LEU A 76 -3.84 11.13 -10.92
CA LEU A 76 -3.08 11.38 -9.69
C LEU A 76 -1.73 10.66 -9.69
N ALA A 77 -1.65 9.50 -10.35
CA ALA A 77 -0.41 8.75 -10.52
C ALA A 77 0.60 9.52 -11.40
N GLU A 78 0.13 10.17 -12.47
CA GLU A 78 0.95 11.03 -13.33
C GLU A 78 1.47 12.26 -12.60
N ALA A 79 0.63 12.94 -11.81
CA ALA A 79 1.04 14.07 -10.98
C ALA A 79 2.12 13.70 -9.95
N ARG A 80 2.01 12.53 -9.30
CA ARG A 80 3.04 12.02 -8.38
C ARG A 80 4.36 11.67 -9.08
N ARG A 81 4.30 11.07 -10.27
CA ARG A 81 5.50 10.76 -11.08
C ARG A 81 6.20 12.04 -11.56
N GLY A 82 5.43 13.05 -11.98
CA GLY A 82 5.96 14.37 -12.37
C GLY A 82 6.66 15.09 -11.23
N ALA A 83 6.13 15.02 -9.99
CA ALA A 83 6.74 15.65 -8.82
C ALA A 83 8.10 15.03 -8.41
N ARG A 84 8.33 13.73 -8.66
CA ARG A 84 9.64 13.08 -8.43
C ARG A 84 10.68 13.36 -9.51
N ALA A 85 10.28 13.87 -10.68
CA ALA A 85 11.18 14.05 -11.83
C ALA A 85 11.89 15.42 -11.88
N HIS A 86 11.82 16.24 -10.82
CA HIS A 86 12.62 17.46 -10.72
C HIS A 86 13.78 17.30 -9.72
N PRO A 87 14.93 16.73 -10.15
CA PRO A 87 16.17 17.16 -9.57
C PRO A 87 16.39 18.59 -10.05
N SER A 88 16.35 19.52 -9.11
CA SER A 88 16.77 20.91 -9.26
C SER A 88 18.10 20.93 -10.01
N ARG A 89 18.06 21.23 -11.31
CA ARG A 89 19.25 21.52 -12.09
C ARG A 89 19.70 22.92 -11.70
N THR A 90 20.23 23.05 -10.49
CA THR A 90 20.91 24.24 -10.03
C THR A 90 22.14 24.40 -10.92
N ALA A 91 22.02 25.24 -11.94
CA ALA A 91 23.15 25.63 -12.75
C ALA A 91 24.17 26.31 -11.83
N ALA A 92 25.29 25.63 -11.56
CA ALA A 92 26.41 26.26 -10.89
C ALA A 92 26.89 27.45 -11.74
N PRO A 93 27.07 28.66 -11.16
CA PRO A 93 27.67 29.76 -11.90
C PRO A 93 29.10 29.37 -12.25
N ARG A 94 29.41 29.40 -13.55
CA ARG A 94 30.76 29.15 -14.07
C ARG A 94 31.74 30.05 -13.34
N SER A 95 32.65 29.43 -12.60
CA SER A 95 33.78 30.07 -11.96
C SER A 95 34.53 30.97 -12.95
N MET A 96 34.76 32.22 -12.54
CA MET A 96 35.77 33.16 -13.04
C MET A 96 36.91 32.50 -13.82
N ARG A 97 36.95 32.70 -15.14
CA ARG A 97 38.21 32.63 -15.89
C ARG A 97 38.88 33.99 -15.82
N CYS A 98 39.68 34.19 -14.78
CA CYS A 98 40.63 35.29 -14.71
C CYS A 98 41.70 35.07 -15.79
N THR A 99 41.66 35.86 -16.86
CA THR A 99 42.67 35.87 -17.94
C THR A 99 43.46 37.16 -17.85
N CYS A 100 44.19 37.35 -16.74
CA CYS A 100 44.95 38.57 -16.46
C CYS A 100 46.41 38.26 -16.10
N CYS A 101 47.07 37.32 -16.81
CA CYS A 101 48.50 37.06 -16.63
C CYS A 101 49.17 36.88 -18.01
N ARG A 102 49.25 37.97 -18.80
CA ARG A 102 50.23 38.06 -19.90
C ARG A 102 51.28 39.12 -19.53
N ARG A 103 52.45 38.65 -19.09
CA ARG A 103 53.69 39.42 -19.02
C ARG A 103 54.12 39.83 -20.44
N PRO A 104 54.59 41.06 -20.68
CA PRO A 104 55.40 41.33 -21.86
C PRO A 104 56.84 40.89 -21.60
N ARG A 105 57.42 40.19 -22.58
CA ARG A 105 58.85 39.90 -22.69
C ARG A 105 59.40 40.78 -23.81
N ARG A 106 60.42 41.56 -23.44
CA ARG A 106 61.34 42.36 -24.27
C ARG A 106 60.80 43.65 -24.86
#